data_AF-A0A9D8BRG1-F1
#
_entry.id   AF-A0A9D8BRG1-F1
#
_cell.length_a   1.000
_cell.length_b   1.000
_cell.length_c   1.000
_cell.angle_alpha   90.00
_cell.angle_beta   90.00
_cell.angle_gamma   90.00
#
_symmetry.space_group_name_H-M   'P 1'
#
loop_
_entity.id
_entity.type
_entity.pdbx_description
1 polymer ?
#
loop_
_entity_poly.entity_id
_entity_poly.type
_entity_poly.pdbx_seq_one_letter_code
_entity_poly.pdbx_strand_id
1 'polypeptide(L)'
;MADDNGVEIWLEVHGSGTSNPAHIRTIMEVCGHPKVGACWNSNLTEVKDGSIKEPFTLLSKWLLSCHINDLFNQYPWRELFNLMRLMQYDRFTLAEMGKADDSDPVGTLKKYRQKWVELTS
;
A
#
# COMPACT_ATOMS: atom_id res chain seq x y z
N MET A 1 21.53 -9.56 11.79
CA MET A 1 20.79 -8.56 10.99
C MET A 1 19.48 -9.17 10.48
N ALA A 2 18.54 -8.41 9.90
CA ALA A 2 17.27 -8.96 9.41
C ALA A 2 17.47 -10.07 8.36
N ASP A 3 18.43 -9.90 7.46
CA ASP A 3 18.75 -10.86 6.40
C ASP A 3 19.19 -12.23 6.95
N ASP A 4 20.06 -12.24 7.96
CA ASP A 4 20.53 -13.47 8.64
C ASP A 4 19.38 -14.27 9.31
N ASN A 5 18.22 -13.63 9.49
CA ASN A 5 17.04 -14.22 10.14
C ASN A 5 15.89 -14.48 9.15
N GLY A 6 16.11 -14.31 7.84
CA GLY A 6 15.07 -14.51 6.84
C GLY A 6 13.95 -13.47 6.89
N VAL A 7 14.20 -12.29 7.47
CA VAL A 7 13.23 -11.20 7.63
C VAL A 7 13.41 -10.17 6.50
N GLU A 8 12.30 -9.76 5.88
CA GLU A 8 12.23 -8.63 4.95
C GLU A 8 11.89 -7.34 5.72
N ILE A 9 12.38 -6.20 5.23
CA ILE A 9 12.05 -4.87 5.76
C ILE A 9 11.15 -4.16 4.74
N TRP A 10 9.97 -3.74 5.18
CA TRP A 10 9.02 -2.99 4.36
C TRP A 10 8.97 -1.54 4.83
N LEU A 11 9.63 -0.66 4.09
CA LEU A 11 9.63 0.77 4.34
C LEU A 11 8.27 1.36 3.96
N GLU A 12 7.48 1.72 4.95
CA GLU A 12 6.19 2.36 4.74
C GLU A 12 6.34 3.77 4.14
N VAL A 13 5.57 4.03 3.09
CA VAL A 13 5.42 5.36 2.49
C VAL A 13 4.57 6.21 3.43
N HIS A 14 5.13 6.61 4.56
CA HIS A 14 4.38 7.29 5.63
C HIS A 14 5.23 8.36 6.32
N GLY A 15 4.58 9.29 7.02
CA GLY A 15 5.24 10.32 7.83
C GLY A 15 5.59 11.61 7.08
N SER A 16 6.01 12.63 7.82
CA SER A 16 6.36 13.93 7.27
C SER A 16 7.55 13.83 6.31
N GLY A 17 7.36 14.27 5.07
CA GLY A 17 8.37 14.18 4.01
C GLY A 17 8.46 12.79 3.37
N THR A 18 8.41 11.71 4.14
CA THR A 18 8.53 10.32 3.66
C THR A 18 7.22 9.71 3.14
N SER A 19 6.07 10.38 3.32
CA SER A 19 4.84 10.06 2.59
C SER A 19 4.88 10.45 1.11
N ASN A 20 5.90 11.17 0.65
CA ASN A 20 6.09 11.50 -0.76
C ASN A 20 6.82 10.37 -1.50
N PRO A 21 6.21 9.73 -2.52
CA PRO A 21 6.82 8.65 -3.29
C PRO A 21 8.17 9.00 -3.93
N ALA A 22 8.41 10.26 -4.27
CA ALA A 22 9.70 10.70 -4.82
C ALA A 22 10.85 10.56 -3.79
N HIS A 23 10.58 10.85 -2.51
CA HIS A 23 11.58 10.70 -1.46
C HIS A 23 11.82 9.22 -1.12
N ILE A 24 10.75 8.41 -1.09
CA ILE A 24 10.89 6.96 -0.91
C ILE A 24 11.72 6.34 -2.03
N ARG A 25 11.50 6.76 -3.29
CA ARG A 25 12.35 6.32 -4.41
C ARG A 25 13.83 6.60 -4.14
N THR A 26 14.19 7.81 -3.71
CA THR A 26 15.58 8.15 -3.37
C THR A 26 16.14 7.24 -2.26
N ILE A 27 15.35 6.98 -1.22
CA ILE A 27 15.75 6.07 -0.13
C ILE A 27 15.99 4.65 -0.67
N MET A 28 15.09 4.14 -1.51
CA MET A 28 15.21 2.79 -2.08
C MET A 28 16.40 2.65 -3.05
N GLU A 29 16.69 3.68 -3.84
CA GLU A 29 17.86 3.73 -4.72
C GLU A 29 19.18 3.70 -3.93
N VAL A 30 19.26 4.43 -2.80
CA VAL A 30 20.44 4.43 -1.92
C VAL A 30 20.55 3.12 -1.12
N CYS A 31 19.42 2.56 -0.65
CA CYS A 31 19.41 1.35 0.16
C CYS A 31 19.99 0.15 -0.60
N GLY A 32 19.51 -0.10 -1.82
CA GLY A 32 20.07 -1.12 -2.72
C GLY A 32 20.11 -2.56 -2.18
N HIS A 33 19.38 -2.88 -1.10
CA HIS A 33 19.44 -4.18 -0.43
C HIS A 33 18.29 -5.10 -0.88
N PRO A 34 18.55 -6.37 -1.26
CA PRO A 34 17.54 -7.26 -1.85
C PRO A 34 16.41 -7.66 -0.89
N LYS A 35 16.61 -7.51 0.42
CA LYS A 35 15.60 -7.78 1.47
C LYS A 35 14.80 -6.55 1.92
N VAL A 36 15.02 -5.39 1.29
CA VAL A 36 14.33 -4.15 1.62
C VAL A 36 13.44 -3.73 0.46
N GLY A 37 12.19 -3.42 0.75
CA GLY A 37 11.22 -2.92 -0.21
C GLY A 37 10.31 -1.87 0.42
N ALA A 38 9.33 -1.40 -0.35
CA ALA A 38 8.37 -0.40 0.09
C ALA A 38 7.03 -1.05 0.47
N CYS A 39 6.39 -0.50 1.51
CA CYS A 39 4.98 -0.70 1.79
C CYS A 39 4.18 0.49 1.23
N TRP A 40 3.34 0.23 0.22
CA TRP A 40 2.43 1.24 -0.31
C TRP A 40 1.38 1.60 0.74
N ASN A 41 1.24 2.88 1.10
CA ASN A 41 0.39 3.25 2.23
C ASN A 41 -0.99 3.81 1.84
N SER A 42 -1.29 3.92 0.55
CA SER A 42 -2.55 4.49 0.05
C SER A 42 -2.84 5.90 0.60
N ASN A 43 -1.88 6.82 0.50
CA ASN A 43 -2.04 8.18 1.03
C ASN A 43 -2.84 9.05 0.06
N LEU A 44 -3.91 9.71 0.51
CA LEU A 44 -4.68 10.64 -0.33
C LEU A 44 -3.83 11.77 -0.93
N THR A 45 -2.73 12.16 -0.28
CA THR A 45 -1.83 13.22 -0.73
C THR A 45 -1.05 12.89 -2.00
N GLU A 46 -0.95 11.62 -2.38
CA GLU A 46 -0.27 11.21 -3.62
C GLU A 46 -1.20 11.20 -4.84
N VAL A 47 -2.52 11.31 -4.63
CA VAL A 47 -3.52 11.36 -5.70
C VAL A 47 -3.42 12.71 -6.42
N LYS A 48 -3.14 12.66 -7.73
CA LYS A 48 -3.10 13.84 -8.61
C LYS A 48 -4.13 13.68 -9.71
N ASP A 49 -5.01 14.66 -9.85
CA ASP A 49 -6.09 14.66 -10.86
C ASP A 49 -6.91 13.35 -10.85
N GLY A 50 -7.10 12.77 -9.66
CA GLY A 50 -7.85 11.53 -9.46
C GLY A 50 -7.07 10.23 -9.77
N SER A 51 -5.77 10.30 -10.05
CA SER A 51 -4.92 9.15 -10.37
C SER A 51 -3.71 9.03 -9.44
N ILE A 52 -3.28 7.80 -9.21
CA ILE A 52 -2.04 7.40 -8.52
C ILE A 52 -1.04 6.74 -9.45
N LYS A 53 -1.32 6.67 -10.76
CA LYS A 53 -0.49 5.92 -11.71
C LYS A 53 0.95 6.41 -11.74
N GLU A 54 1.17 7.73 -11.73
CA GLU A 54 2.51 8.33 -11.71
C GLU A 54 3.29 7.91 -10.44
N PRO A 55 2.83 8.20 -9.21
CA PRO A 55 3.55 7.79 -8.01
C PRO A 55 3.67 6.27 -7.85
N PHE A 56 2.67 5.50 -8.26
CA PHE A 56 2.73 4.04 -8.25
C PHE A 56 3.85 3.52 -9.14
N THR A 57 3.98 4.06 -10.35
CA THR A 57 5.03 3.67 -11.30
C THR A 57 6.44 3.95 -10.75
N LEU A 58 6.61 4.99 -9.94
CA LEU A 58 7.91 5.30 -9.31
C LEU A 58 8.36 4.21 -8.33
N LEU A 59 7.42 3.58 -7.63
CA LEU A 59 7.73 2.66 -6.53
C LEU A 59 7.48 1.18 -6.86
N SER A 60 6.73 0.88 -7.92
CA SER A 60 6.19 -0.46 -8.21
C SER A 60 7.20 -1.59 -8.12
N LYS A 61 8.43 -1.40 -8.62
CA LYS A 61 9.49 -2.42 -8.59
C LYS A 61 10.00 -2.80 -7.19
N TRP A 62 9.72 -2.00 -6.17
CA TRP A 62 10.10 -2.26 -4.78
C TRP A 62 8.91 -2.67 -3.90
N LEU A 63 7.69 -2.75 -4.44
CA LEU A 63 6.51 -3.05 -3.63
C LEU A 63 6.57 -4.49 -3.08
N LEU A 64 6.57 -4.59 -1.75
CA LEU A 64 6.51 -5.86 -1.03
C LEU A 64 5.22 -6.03 -0.22
N SER A 65 4.60 -4.91 0.15
CA SER A 65 3.33 -4.86 0.87
C SER A 65 2.53 -3.62 0.51
N CYS A 66 1.25 -3.65 0.85
CA CYS A 66 0.37 -2.50 0.71
C CYS A 66 -0.59 -2.44 1.89
N HIS A 67 -0.68 -1.27 2.53
CA HIS A 67 -1.78 -0.94 3.41
C HIS A 67 -2.96 -0.43 2.59
N ILE A 68 -4.13 -0.92 2.96
CA ILE A 68 -5.43 -0.49 2.47
C ILE A 68 -6.14 0.09 3.69
N ASN A 69 -6.20 1.40 3.76
CA ASN A 69 -6.71 2.12 4.93
C ASN A 69 -8.25 2.05 5.02
N ASP A 70 -8.97 2.78 4.18
CA ASP A 70 -10.44 2.73 4.15
C ASP A 70 -10.99 2.59 2.72
N LEU A 71 -11.42 1.38 2.35
CA LEU A 71 -12.01 1.08 1.04
C LEU A 71 -13.30 1.86 0.71
N PHE A 72 -13.88 2.56 1.68
CA PHE A 72 -15.08 3.39 1.48
C PHE A 72 -14.74 4.86 1.20
N ASN A 73 -13.47 5.26 1.31
CA ASN A 73 -13.03 6.61 0.99
C ASN A 73 -12.87 6.85 -0.53
N GLN A 74 -12.47 8.05 -0.89
CA GLN A 74 -12.31 8.54 -2.26
C GLN A 74 -10.99 8.15 -2.94
N TYR A 75 -10.13 7.38 -2.29
CA TYR A 75 -8.87 6.93 -2.88
C TYR A 75 -9.16 6.08 -4.14
N PRO A 76 -8.33 6.14 -5.20
CA PRO A 76 -8.61 5.45 -6.47
C PRO A 76 -8.35 3.94 -6.39
N TRP A 77 -9.10 3.24 -5.54
CA TRP A 77 -8.94 1.81 -5.24
C TRP A 77 -8.98 0.91 -6.47
N ARG A 78 -9.92 1.16 -7.39
CA ARG A 78 -10.00 0.40 -8.65
C ARG A 78 -8.75 0.57 -9.51
N GLU A 79 -8.16 1.77 -9.53
CA GLU A 79 -6.90 2.00 -10.24
C GLU A 79 -5.75 1.28 -9.55
N LEU A 80 -5.64 1.38 -8.22
CA LEU A 80 -4.61 0.67 -7.44
C LEU A 80 -4.62 -0.83 -7.73
N PHE A 81 -5.79 -1.48 -7.60
CA PHE A 81 -5.91 -2.92 -7.83
C PHE A 81 -5.67 -3.30 -9.28
N ASN A 82 -6.05 -2.44 -10.23
CA ASN A 82 -5.73 -2.68 -11.63
C ASN A 82 -4.22 -2.60 -11.90
N LEU A 83 -3.52 -1.61 -11.34
CA LEU A 83 -2.07 -1.47 -11.46
C LEU A 83 -1.34 -2.66 -10.81
N MET A 84 -1.79 -3.12 -9.64
CA MET A 84 -1.28 -4.32 -8.98
C MET A 84 -1.45 -5.57 -9.84
N ARG A 85 -2.62 -5.76 -10.46
CA ARG A 85 -2.84 -6.88 -11.41
C ARG A 85 -1.92 -6.79 -12.62
N LEU A 86 -1.75 -5.59 -13.21
CA LEU A 86 -0.89 -5.38 -14.36
C LEU A 86 0.58 -5.70 -14.07
N MET A 87 1.06 -5.42 -12.85
CA MET A 87 2.40 -5.81 -12.41
C MET A 87 2.49 -7.25 -11.89
N GLN A 88 1.41 -8.03 -11.95
CA GLN A 88 1.33 -9.40 -11.42
C GLN A 88 1.71 -9.48 -9.93
N TYR A 89 1.26 -8.51 -9.14
CA TYR A 89 1.52 -8.47 -7.71
C TYR A 89 0.97 -9.73 -7.01
N ASP A 90 1.86 -10.47 -6.35
CA ASP A 90 1.60 -11.77 -5.71
C ASP A 90 1.88 -11.77 -4.19
N ARG A 91 1.98 -10.56 -3.60
CA ARG A 91 2.28 -10.36 -2.17
C ARG A 91 1.03 -9.94 -1.38
N PHE A 92 1.23 -9.33 -0.22
CA PHE A 92 0.15 -9.07 0.73
C PHE A 92 -0.46 -7.67 0.58
N THR A 93 -1.76 -7.58 0.79
CA THR A 93 -2.46 -6.35 1.12
C THR A 93 -2.99 -6.46 2.54
N LEU A 94 -2.85 -5.40 3.33
CA LEU A 94 -3.13 -5.38 4.77
C LEU A 94 -4.21 -4.32 5.03
N ALA A 95 -5.30 -4.73 5.67
CA ALA A 95 -6.35 -3.79 6.06
C ALA A 95 -5.89 -2.95 7.27
N GLU A 96 -5.83 -1.64 7.10
CA GLU A 96 -5.44 -0.68 8.13
C GLU A 96 -6.66 0.18 8.51
N MET A 97 -7.68 -0.49 9.04
CA MET A 97 -8.94 0.16 9.41
C MET A 97 -8.84 0.80 10.81
N GLY A 98 -8.97 2.12 10.88
CA GLY A 98 -8.69 2.90 12.10
C GLY A 98 -9.85 3.07 13.07
N LYS A 99 -10.39 2.00 13.68
CA LYS A 99 -11.34 2.15 14.81
C LYS A 99 -10.99 1.25 15.99
N ALA A 100 -10.45 1.86 17.04
CA ALA A 100 -10.12 1.19 18.30
C ALA A 100 -11.36 0.70 19.07
N ASP A 101 -12.52 1.34 18.89
CA ASP A 101 -13.76 1.08 19.63
C ASP A 101 -14.91 0.60 18.71
N ASP A 102 -14.63 -0.35 17.81
CA ASP A 102 -15.66 -0.97 16.97
C ASP A 102 -16.54 -1.94 17.80
N SER A 103 -17.84 -1.64 17.89
CA SER A 103 -18.81 -2.47 18.61
C SER A 103 -19.26 -3.72 17.84
N ASP A 104 -18.97 -3.81 16.53
CA ASP A 104 -19.24 -5.00 15.69
C ASP A 104 -18.06 -5.28 14.72
N PRO A 105 -16.90 -5.73 15.23
CA PRO A 105 -15.71 -5.97 14.41
C PRO A 105 -15.93 -7.05 13.34
N VAL A 106 -16.78 -8.05 13.61
CA VAL A 106 -17.09 -9.11 12.64
C VAL A 106 -17.95 -8.57 11.50
N GLY A 107 -18.97 -7.77 11.79
CA GLY A 107 -19.77 -7.11 10.76
C GLY A 107 -18.96 -6.15 9.91
N THR A 108 -18.03 -5.39 10.52
CA THR A 108 -17.09 -4.53 9.82
C THR A 108 -16.21 -5.30 8.86
N LEU A 109 -15.57 -6.40 9.31
CA LEU A 109 -14.75 -7.24 8.43
C LEU A 109 -15.55 -7.88 7.29
N LYS A 110 -16.82 -8.28 7.53
CA LYS A 110 -17.70 -8.80 6.47
C LYS A 110 -17.99 -7.74 5.40
N LYS A 111 -18.34 -6.52 5.80
CA LYS A 111 -18.57 -5.39 4.88
C LYS A 111 -17.31 -5.02 4.12
N TYR A 112 -16.16 -4.99 4.81
CA TYR A 112 -14.88 -4.71 4.21
C TYR A 112 -14.50 -5.76 3.16
N ARG A 113 -14.70 -7.05 3.45
CA ARG A 113 -14.51 -8.13 2.49
C ARG A 113 -15.44 -7.99 1.27
N GLN A 114 -16.71 -7.64 1.47
CA GLN A 114 -17.63 -7.42 0.35
C GLN A 114 -17.13 -6.29 -0.56
N LYS A 115 -16.69 -5.17 0.04
CA LYS A 115 -16.14 -4.04 -0.72
C LYS A 115 -14.85 -4.40 -1.44
N TRP A 116 -13.97 -5.16 -0.80
CA TRP A 116 -12.77 -5.71 -1.43
C TRP A 116 -13.12 -6.54 -2.67
N VAL A 117 -14.06 -7.48 -2.57
CA VAL A 117 -14.49 -8.31 -3.71
C VAL A 117 -15.05 -7.44 -4.83
N GLU A 118 -15.89 -6.45 -4.53
CA GLU A 118 -16.46 -5.52 -5.53
C GLU A 118 -15.40 -4.70 -6.29
N LEU A 119 -14.32 -4.30 -5.61
CA LEU A 119 -13.26 -3.47 -6.18
C LEU A 119 -12.21 -4.30 -6.93
N THR A 120 -12.04 -5.57 -6.56
CA THR A 120 -11.03 -6.48 -7.13
C THR A 120 -11.57 -7.41 -8.21
N SER A 121 -12.90 -7.60 -8.27
CA SER A 121 -13.59 -8.32 -9.36
C SER A 121 -13.41 -7.67 -10.71
#